data_AF-A0A9X0CWA8-F1
#
_entry.id   AF-A0A9X0CWA8-F1
#
_cell.length_a   1.000
_cell.length_b   1.000
_cell.length_c   1.000
_cell.angle_alpha   90.00
_cell.angle_beta   90.00
_cell.angle_gamma   90.00
#
_symmetry.space_group_name_H-M   'P 1'
#
loop_
_entity.id
_entity.type
_entity.pdbx_description
1 polymer ?
#
loop_
_entity_poly.entity_id
_entity_poly.type
_entity_poly.pdbx_seq_one_letter_code
_entity_poly.pdbx_strand_id
1 'polypeptide(L)'
;NTGLSQTSPVLNCKDLKQKVPTRLPTRVSGVYWIDPDGGSHGNAFQAYCDQQTDGGGWTLVWSYTFTVYSNFTSPENAVTRVPSGQPVEPTFECLQQFH
;
A
#
# COMPACT_ATOMS: atom_id res chain seq x y z
N ASN A 1 13.16 7.70 10.19
CA ASN A 1 11.69 7.50 10.11
C ASN A 1 11.41 6.06 9.72
N THR A 2 10.68 5.33 10.55
CA THR A 2 10.39 3.90 10.34
C THR A 2 8.95 3.66 9.89
N GLY A 3 8.10 4.69 9.87
CA GLY A 3 6.68 4.56 9.53
C GLY A 3 5.86 3.81 10.58
N LEU A 4 6.42 3.52 11.76
CA LEU A 4 5.75 2.74 12.81
C LEU A 4 4.90 3.60 13.76
N SER A 5 5.05 4.92 13.72
CA SER A 5 4.27 5.86 14.52
C SER A 5 3.98 7.14 13.74
N GLN A 6 2.92 7.85 14.13
CA GLN A 6 2.55 9.15 13.55
C GLN A 6 3.66 10.20 13.73
N THR A 7 4.45 10.10 14.80
CA THR A 7 5.59 10.98 15.07
C THR A 7 6.85 10.64 14.25
N SER A 8 6.85 9.53 13.51
CA SER A 8 7.95 9.12 12.65
C SER A 8 7.44 8.58 11.31
N PRO A 9 6.61 9.35 10.57
CA PRO A 9 6.03 8.89 9.33
C PRO A 9 7.08 8.86 8.22
N VAL A 10 6.83 8.05 7.21
CA VAL A 10 7.59 8.07 5.96
C VAL A 10 6.84 8.88 4.91
N LEU A 11 7.55 9.41 3.91
CA LEU A 11 6.90 10.22 2.86
C LEU A 11 5.92 9.40 2.02
N ASN A 12 6.28 8.16 1.69
CA ASN A 12 5.47 7.20 0.95
C ASN A 12 6.10 5.80 1.09
N CYS A 13 5.45 4.77 0.55
CA CYS A 13 5.91 3.39 0.65
C CYS A 13 7.20 3.11 -0.14
N LYS A 14 7.51 3.90 -1.18
CA LYS A 14 8.78 3.78 -1.93
C LYS A 14 9.94 4.31 -1.11
N ASP A 15 9.77 5.44 -0.44
CA ASP A 15 10.73 5.99 0.51
C ASP A 15 11.01 5.02 1.66
N LEU A 16 9.96 4.38 2.19
CA LEU A 16 10.10 3.30 3.19
C LEU A 16 10.97 2.15 2.68
N LYS A 17 10.79 1.75 1.40
CA LYS A 17 11.57 0.66 0.79
C LYS A 17 13.05 1.01 0.63
N GLN A 18 13.33 2.24 0.20
CA GLN A 18 14.67 2.69 -0.17
C GLN A 18 15.52 3.08 1.04
N LYS A 19 14.92 3.77 2.03
CA LYS A 19 15.66 4.36 3.16
C LYS A 19 15.89 3.40 4.30
N VAL A 20 15.22 2.24 4.32
CA VAL A 20 15.35 1.28 5.42
C VAL A 20 16.25 0.09 5.05
N PRO A 21 17.27 -0.22 5.88
CA PRO A 21 18.16 -1.37 5.69
C PRO A 21 17.42 -2.69 5.48
N THR A 22 17.97 -3.58 4.65
CA THR A 22 17.39 -4.89 4.26
C THR A 22 17.07 -5.84 5.41
N ARG A 23 17.57 -5.58 6.62
CA ARG A 23 17.41 -6.43 7.81
C ARG A 23 16.24 -6.04 8.71
N LEU A 24 15.48 -4.99 8.37
CA LEU A 24 14.35 -4.54 9.20
C LEU A 24 13.00 -5.05 8.65
N PRO A 25 12.02 -5.31 9.54
CA PRO A 25 10.69 -5.83 9.18
C PRO A 25 9.85 -4.87 8.31
N THR A 26 10.32 -3.65 8.06
CA THR A 26 9.62 -2.67 7.20
C THR A 26 9.76 -2.95 5.69
N ARG A 27 10.46 -4.02 5.29
CA ARG A 27 10.36 -4.63 3.95
C ARG A 27 9.20 -5.62 3.82
N VAL A 28 8.45 -5.83 4.91
CA VAL A 28 7.22 -6.61 4.88
C VAL A 28 6.06 -5.69 4.51
N SER A 29 5.17 -6.18 3.67
CA SER A 29 3.95 -5.46 3.35
C SER A 29 3.08 -5.29 4.60
N GLY A 30 2.46 -4.13 4.78
CA GLY A 30 1.77 -3.81 6.01
C GLY A 30 1.32 -2.36 6.08
N VAL A 31 0.65 -1.99 7.17
CA VAL A 31 0.16 -0.62 7.39
C VAL A 31 1.24 0.22 8.07
N TYR A 32 1.53 1.38 7.49
CA TYR A 32 2.53 2.34 7.99
C TYR A 32 1.96 3.76 8.03
N TRP A 33 2.55 4.60 8.87
CA TRP A 33 2.27 6.04 8.89
C TRP A 33 3.00 6.74 7.75
N ILE A 34 2.21 7.40 6.91
CA ILE A 34 2.64 8.14 5.73
C ILE A 34 2.34 9.63 5.90
N ASP A 35 3.28 10.47 5.47
CA ASP A 35 3.18 11.93 5.45
C ASP A 35 3.70 12.45 4.10
N PRO A 36 2.84 12.53 3.07
CA PRO A 36 3.28 12.87 1.70
C PRO A 36 3.82 14.28 1.53
N ASP A 37 3.42 15.24 2.38
CA ASP A 37 3.88 16.62 2.29
C ASP A 37 5.17 16.87 3.09
N GLY A 38 5.50 15.97 4.02
CA GLY A 38 6.73 16.00 4.80
C GLY A 38 6.84 17.17 5.77
N GLY A 39 5.73 17.87 6.02
CA GLY A 39 5.63 19.03 6.87
C GLY A 39 5.32 18.65 8.32
N SER A 40 4.20 19.16 8.83
CA SER A 40 3.76 18.83 10.19
C SER A 40 3.14 17.46 10.21
N HIS A 41 3.70 16.52 10.97
CA HIS A 41 3.18 15.15 11.08
C HIS A 41 1.75 15.02 11.66
N GLY A 42 1.12 16.13 12.07
CA GLY A 42 -0.26 16.15 12.55
C GLY A 42 -1.29 15.69 11.50
N ASN A 43 -0.97 15.78 10.21
CA ASN A 43 -1.79 15.28 9.11
C ASN A 43 -1.32 13.92 8.56
N ALA A 44 -0.27 13.32 9.13
CA ALA A 44 0.17 11.99 8.75
C ALA A 44 -0.96 10.98 9.00
N PHE A 45 -1.08 9.99 8.12
CA PHE A 45 -2.16 9.01 8.14
C PHE A 45 -1.64 7.60 7.85
N GLN A 46 -2.44 6.58 8.15
CA GLN A 46 -2.05 5.20 7.91
C GLN A 46 -2.41 4.77 6.48
N ALA A 47 -1.47 4.13 5.79
CA ALA A 47 -1.70 3.51 4.48
C ALA A 47 -1.03 2.13 4.43
N TYR A 48 -1.59 1.23 3.62
CA TYR A 48 -0.97 -0.06 3.34
C TYR A 48 0.15 0.11 2.32
N CYS A 49 1.34 -0.39 2.67
CA CYS A 49 2.49 -0.48 1.80
C CYS A 49 2.67 -1.91 1.32
N ASP A 50 2.63 -2.12 0.00
CA ASP A 50 3.09 -3.37 -0.58
C ASP A 50 4.59 -3.27 -0.93
N GLN A 51 5.39 -4.04 -0.20
CA GLN A 51 6.84 -4.03 -0.29
C GLN A 51 7.40 -5.19 -1.12
N GLN A 52 6.55 -6.07 -1.65
CA GLN A 52 6.96 -7.31 -2.32
C GLN A 52 6.57 -7.35 -3.79
N THR A 53 5.34 -6.97 -4.14
CA THR A 53 4.82 -7.10 -5.52
C THR A 53 5.56 -6.19 -6.49
N ASP A 54 6.00 -6.75 -7.62
CA ASP A 54 6.61 -6.00 -8.74
C ASP A 54 7.69 -5.01 -8.30
N GLY A 55 8.66 -5.48 -7.51
CA GLY A 55 9.73 -4.63 -7.01
C GLY A 55 9.33 -3.73 -5.84
N GLY A 56 8.07 -3.77 -5.36
CA GLY A 56 7.53 -3.17 -4.15
C GLY A 56 7.61 -1.64 -4.03
N GLY A 57 7.25 -1.13 -2.86
CA GLY A 57 7.18 0.31 -2.60
C GLY A 57 5.86 0.94 -3.07
N TRP A 58 4.83 0.13 -3.27
CA TRP A 58 3.50 0.58 -3.65
C TRP A 58 2.74 1.07 -2.43
N THR A 59 1.98 2.15 -2.59
CA THR A 59 1.04 2.65 -1.58
C THR A 59 -0.38 2.35 -2.04
N LEU A 60 -1.19 1.74 -1.18
CA LEU A 60 -2.63 1.60 -1.43
C LEU A 60 -3.32 2.95 -1.30
N VAL A 61 -3.94 3.41 -2.38
CA VAL A 61 -4.64 4.70 -2.43
C VAL A 61 -6.16 4.53 -2.46
N TRP A 62 -6.66 3.35 -2.86
CA TRP A 62 -8.09 3.09 -2.89
C TRP A 62 -8.43 1.60 -2.80
N SER A 63 -9.50 1.24 -2.07
CA SER A 63 -10.13 -0.08 -2.11
C SER A 63 -11.65 0.04 -2.24
N TYR A 64 -12.26 -0.66 -3.21
CA TYR A 64 -13.71 -0.77 -3.38
C TYR A 64 -14.17 -2.23 -3.29
N THR A 65 -15.25 -2.46 -2.54
CA THR A 65 -15.92 -3.76 -2.46
C THR A 65 -17.28 -3.66 -3.15
N PHE A 66 -17.58 -4.60 -4.05
CA PHE A 66 -18.90 -4.72 -4.67
C PHE A 66 -19.72 -5.77 -3.92
N THR A 67 -21.03 -5.59 -3.76
CA THR A 67 -21.89 -6.57 -3.07
C THR A 67 -22.51 -7.60 -4.00
N VAL A 68 -22.48 -7.36 -5.32
CA VAL A 68 -23.09 -8.23 -6.34
C VAL A 68 -22.00 -8.78 -7.25
N TYR A 69 -21.22 -9.71 -6.70
CA TYR A 69 -20.09 -10.34 -7.37
C TYR A 69 -20.46 -11.02 -8.69
N SER A 70 -21.67 -11.54 -8.81
CA SER A 70 -22.17 -12.24 -10.00
C SER A 70 -22.21 -11.37 -11.26
N ASN A 71 -22.24 -10.05 -11.10
CA ASN A 71 -22.28 -9.11 -12.23
C ASN A 71 -20.88 -8.74 -12.74
N PHE A 72 -19.82 -9.20 -12.06
CA PHE A 72 -18.45 -9.00 -12.50
C PHE A 72 -18.03 -10.13 -13.46
N THR A 73 -18.57 -10.09 -14.67
CA THR A 73 -18.40 -11.14 -15.69
C THR A 73 -17.17 -10.94 -16.57
N SER A 74 -16.47 -9.81 -16.43
CA SER A 74 -15.29 -9.47 -17.23
C SER A 74 -14.11 -9.04 -16.35
N PRO A 75 -12.90 -9.59 -16.58
CA PRO A 75 -11.69 -9.21 -15.86
C PRO A 75 -11.09 -7.87 -16.33
N GLU A 76 -11.67 -7.19 -17.32
CA GLU A 76 -11.08 -5.99 -17.96
C GLU A 76 -10.92 -4.81 -17.01
N ASN A 77 -11.73 -4.73 -15.96
CA ASN A 77 -11.55 -3.73 -14.91
C ASN A 77 -10.77 -4.30 -13.71
N ALA A 78 -10.61 -5.62 -13.62
CA ALA A 78 -10.07 -6.28 -12.44
C ALA A 78 -8.62 -5.84 -12.21
N VAL A 79 -8.35 -5.28 -11.03
CA VAL A 79 -6.96 -5.12 -10.59
C VAL A 79 -6.43 -6.52 -10.28
N THR A 80 -5.72 -7.12 -11.23
CA THR A 80 -5.20 -8.49 -11.14
C THR A 80 -3.87 -8.61 -10.39
N ARG A 81 -3.34 -7.51 -9.84
CA ARG A 81 -2.14 -7.53 -8.98
C ARG A 81 -2.52 -7.87 -7.53
N VAL A 82 -2.98 -9.09 -7.32
CA VAL A 82 -3.29 -9.63 -5.98
C VAL A 82 -2.00 -10.20 -5.37
N PRO A 83 -1.58 -9.76 -4.16
CA PRO A 83 -0.48 -10.38 -3.42
C PRO A 83 -0.76 -11.87 -3.23
N SER A 84 0.25 -12.72 -3.44
CA SER A 84 0.10 -14.17 -3.30
C SER A 84 -0.40 -14.53 -1.90
N GLY A 85 -1.66 -14.98 -1.76
CA GLY A 85 -2.19 -15.54 -0.52
C GLY A 85 -3.52 -14.98 0.01
N GLN A 86 -4.25 -14.15 -0.74
CA GLN A 86 -5.61 -13.73 -0.35
C GLN A 86 -6.68 -14.34 -1.28
N PRO A 87 -7.84 -14.76 -0.75
CA PRO A 87 -8.99 -15.10 -1.59
C PRO A 87 -9.30 -13.93 -2.52
N VAL A 88 -9.52 -14.22 -3.79
CA VAL A 88 -10.03 -13.25 -4.78
C VAL A 88 -11.50 -12.93 -4.46
N GLU A 89 -11.74 -12.21 -3.38
CA GLU A 89 -12.89 -11.32 -3.34
C GLU A 89 -12.67 -10.27 -4.45
N PRO A 90 -13.68 -9.87 -5.24
CA PRO A 90 -13.53 -8.85 -6.27
C PRO A 90 -13.49 -7.46 -5.62
N THR A 91 -12.53 -7.27 -4.72
CA THR A 91 -12.09 -5.98 -4.24
C THR A 91 -11.12 -5.41 -5.23
N PHE A 92 -11.43 -4.22 -5.74
CA PHE A 92 -10.51 -3.51 -6.63
C PHE A 92 -9.64 -2.65 -5.75
N GLU A 93 -8.36 -3.03 -5.66
CA GLU A 93 -7.37 -2.29 -4.91
C GLU A 93 -6.51 -1.49 -5.89
N CYS A 94 -6.63 -0.17 -5.86
CA CYS A 94 -5.77 0.69 -6.66
C CYS A 94 -4.51 0.98 -5.86
N LEU A 95 -3.40 0.38 -6.28
CA LEU A 95 -2.07 0.68 -5.79
C LEU A 95 -1.42 1.73 -6.72
N GLN A 96 -0.86 2.79 -6.14
CA GLN A 96 -0.06 3.76 -6.88
C GLN A 96 1.41 3.66 -6.46
N GLN A 97 2.30 3.52 -7.44
CA GLN A 97 3.74 3.68 -7.23
C GLN A 97 4.07 5.15 -7.42
N PHE A 98 4.37 5.83 -6.33
CA PHE A 98 4.86 7.20 -6.39
C PHE A 98 6.27 7.18 -6.98
N HIS A 99 6.46 7.81 -8.15
CA HIS A 99 7.75 7.85 -8.85
C HIS A 99 8.68 8.90 -8.28
#